data_AF-X1HHY9-F1
#
_entry.id   AF-X1HHY9-F1
#
_cell.length_a   1.000
_cell.length_b   1.000
_cell.length_c   1.000
_cell.angle_alpha   90.00
_cell.angle_beta   90.00
_cell.angle_gamma   90.00
#
_symmetry.space_group_name_H-M   'P 1'
#
loop_
_entity.id
_entity.type
_entity.pdbx_description
1 polymer ?
#
loop_
_entity_poly.entity_id
_entity_poly.type
_entity_poly.pdbx_seq_one_letter_code
_entity_poly.pdbx_strand_id
1 'polypeptide(L)'
;MKVLVFGGSGKMGSAVAWDLAKNSKVGEVGIIGITGRRENALEKTKKWIDSDNNMKAIVLGCGLIGGLIAKDLAKDKDFQVTVADIDEGKLNELTKETEISGIKADLSNSSDIKKIVADKDIVIGAVPGFLGFNMLRSVIEAGK
;
A
#
# COMPACT_ATOMS: atom_id res chain seq x y z
N MET A 1 6.06 -6.06 -24.98
CA MET A 1 6.04 -7.46 -24.49
C MET A 1 4.63 -7.86 -24.00
N LYS A 2 4.23 -9.14 -24.04
CA LYS A 2 2.97 -9.60 -23.40
C LYS A 2 3.31 -10.29 -22.07
N VAL A 3 2.67 -9.90 -20.97
CA VAL A 3 2.92 -10.44 -19.62
C VAL A 3 1.63 -11.02 -19.05
N LEU A 4 1.72 -12.17 -18.37
CA LEU A 4 0.60 -12.81 -17.69
C LEU A 4 0.94 -13.05 -16.22
N VAL A 5 0.16 -12.47 -15.31
CA VAL A 5 0.33 -12.60 -13.86
C VAL A 5 -0.43 -13.83 -13.34
N PHE A 6 0.32 -14.80 -12.81
CA PHE A 6 -0.21 -16.03 -12.21
C PHE A 6 -0.58 -15.90 -10.71
N GLY A 7 -0.49 -14.68 -10.15
CA GLY A 7 -0.77 -14.38 -8.74
C GLY A 7 -2.26 -14.25 -8.35
N GLY A 8 -3.19 -14.49 -9.27
CA GLY A 8 -4.62 -14.36 -8.98
C GLY A 8 -5.12 -12.91 -8.94
N SER A 9 -6.44 -12.73 -8.87
CA SER A 9 -7.10 -11.46 -8.53
C SER A 9 -7.03 -11.11 -7.02
N GLY A 10 -6.04 -11.67 -6.31
CA GLY A 10 -5.79 -11.36 -4.91
C GLY A 10 -5.00 -10.06 -4.76
N LYS A 11 -4.73 -9.65 -3.52
CA LYS A 11 -3.99 -8.42 -3.21
C LYS A 11 -2.65 -8.33 -3.96
N MET A 12 -1.81 -9.35 -3.83
CA MET A 12 -0.48 -9.38 -4.45
C MET A 12 -0.52 -9.43 -5.98
N GLY A 13 -1.32 -10.34 -6.56
CA GLY A 13 -1.42 -10.43 -8.03
C GLY A 13 -1.99 -9.16 -8.66
N SER A 14 -2.95 -8.52 -8.00
CA SER A 14 -3.51 -7.23 -8.45
C SER A 14 -2.48 -6.11 -8.36
N ALA A 15 -1.71 -6.02 -7.27
CA ALA A 15 -0.67 -4.99 -7.10
C ALA A 15 0.45 -5.13 -8.15
N VAL A 16 0.92 -6.35 -8.42
CA VAL A 16 1.91 -6.60 -9.49
C VAL A 16 1.35 -6.24 -10.87
N ALA A 17 0.11 -6.63 -11.16
CA ALA A 17 -0.51 -6.29 -12.42
C ALA A 17 -0.72 -4.78 -12.60
N TRP A 18 -1.05 -4.06 -11.52
CA TRP A 18 -1.14 -2.59 -11.49
C TRP A 18 0.20 -1.92 -11.77
N ASP A 19 1.26 -2.35 -11.10
CA ASP A 19 2.62 -1.81 -11.27
C ASP A 19 3.11 -2.00 -12.71
N LEU A 20 2.92 -3.20 -13.27
CA LEU A 20 3.23 -3.48 -14.66
C LEU A 20 2.38 -2.62 -15.63
N ALA A 21 1.10 -2.41 -15.32
CA ALA A 21 0.18 -1.66 -16.19
C ALA A 21 0.53 -0.18 -16.27
N LYS A 22 1.10 0.37 -15.21
CA LYS A 22 1.61 1.74 -15.23
C LYS A 22 2.91 1.84 -16.03
N ASN A 23 3.79 0.85 -15.90
CA ASN A 23 5.01 0.75 -16.71
C ASN A 23 4.75 0.48 -18.21
N SER A 24 3.58 -0.06 -18.59
CA SER A 24 3.19 -0.14 -20.01
C SER A 24 2.98 1.21 -20.70
N LYS A 25 2.77 2.30 -19.94
CA LYS A 25 2.75 3.66 -20.50
C LYS A 25 4.15 4.15 -20.93
N VAL A 26 5.22 3.43 -20.57
CA VAL A 26 6.63 3.70 -20.92
C VAL A 26 7.10 2.90 -22.15
N GLY A 27 6.23 2.08 -22.76
CA GLY A 27 6.48 1.40 -24.04
C GLY A 27 7.13 0.00 -23.96
N GLU A 28 7.41 -0.52 -22.76
CA GLU A 28 8.08 -1.82 -22.58
C GLU A 28 7.11 -3.01 -22.57
N VAL A 29 5.94 -2.83 -21.95
CA VAL A 29 4.90 -3.86 -21.82
C VAL A 29 3.68 -3.43 -22.65
N GLY A 30 3.17 -4.33 -23.50
CA GLY A 30 2.08 -4.03 -24.44
C GLY A 30 0.73 -4.60 -24.03
N ILE A 31 0.71 -5.75 -23.34
CA ILE A 31 -0.52 -6.37 -22.81
C ILE A 31 -0.19 -7.03 -21.48
N ILE A 32 -1.02 -6.79 -20.46
CA ILE A 32 -0.93 -7.44 -19.16
C ILE A 32 -2.23 -8.20 -18.91
N GLY A 33 -2.10 -9.50 -18.65
CA GLY A 33 -3.19 -10.34 -18.21
C GLY A 33 -3.04 -10.70 -16.73
N ILE A 34 -4.16 -10.93 -16.07
CA ILE A 34 -4.23 -11.52 -14.73
C ILE A 34 -5.08 -12.79 -14.82
N THR A 35 -4.63 -13.85 -14.17
CA THR A 35 -5.34 -15.15 -14.16
C THR A 35 -6.07 -15.34 -12.84
N GLY A 36 -7.14 -16.14 -12.83
CA GLY A 36 -7.87 -16.45 -11.61
C GLY A 36 -9.07 -17.36 -11.86
N ARG A 37 -9.58 -18.00 -10.79
CA ARG A 37 -10.70 -18.95 -10.88
C ARG A 37 -12.09 -18.29 -10.92
N ARG A 38 -12.18 -17.00 -10.58
CA ARG A 38 -13.44 -16.28 -10.40
C ARG A 38 -13.50 -15.08 -11.33
N GLU A 39 -14.34 -15.16 -12.34
CA GLU A 39 -14.50 -14.10 -13.35
C GLU A 39 -14.90 -12.76 -12.72
N ASN A 40 -15.89 -12.74 -11.83
CA ASN A 40 -16.31 -11.54 -11.11
C ASN A 40 -15.17 -10.85 -10.33
N ALA A 41 -14.18 -11.62 -9.85
CA ALA A 41 -13.04 -11.05 -9.14
C ALA A 41 -12.01 -10.48 -10.12
N LEU A 42 -11.78 -11.15 -11.26
CA LEU A 42 -10.92 -10.65 -12.34
C LEU A 42 -11.46 -9.35 -12.93
N GLU A 43 -12.77 -9.25 -13.18
CA GLU A 43 -13.41 -8.03 -13.69
C GLU A 43 -13.28 -6.85 -12.72
N LYS A 44 -13.44 -7.09 -11.42
CA LYS A 44 -13.22 -6.06 -10.38
C LYS A 44 -11.76 -5.60 -10.37
N THR A 45 -10.82 -6.54 -10.40
CA THR A 45 -9.39 -6.22 -10.42
C THR A 45 -9.02 -5.43 -11.68
N LYS A 46 -9.50 -5.85 -12.85
CA LYS A 46 -9.27 -5.14 -14.11
C LYS A 46 -9.76 -3.69 -14.04
N LYS A 47 -11.00 -3.48 -13.59
CA LYS A 47 -11.56 -2.12 -13.40
C LYS A 47 -10.75 -1.28 -12.41
N TRP A 48 -10.20 -1.89 -11.37
CA TRP A 48 -9.35 -1.19 -10.40
C TRP A 48 -7.99 -0.82 -11.00
N ILE A 49 -7.34 -1.74 -11.74
CA ILE A 49 -6.07 -1.49 -12.44
C ILE A 49 -6.22 -0.38 -13.51
N ASP A 50 -7.31 -0.44 -14.29
CA ASP A 50 -7.59 0.53 -15.36
C ASP A 50 -8.06 1.90 -14.82
N SER A 51 -8.36 2.01 -13.53
CA SER A 51 -8.74 3.30 -12.95
C SER A 51 -7.50 4.18 -12.76
N ASP A 52 -7.59 5.48 -13.08
CA ASP A 52 -6.55 6.49 -12.81
C ASP A 52 -6.40 6.80 -11.30
N ASN A 53 -6.74 5.86 -10.42
CA ASN A 53 -6.58 6.04 -8.99
C ASN A 53 -5.12 5.83 -8.56
N ASN A 54 -4.63 6.74 -7.73
CA ASN A 54 -3.38 6.57 -7.00
C ASN A 54 -3.54 5.46 -5.95
N MET A 55 -2.51 4.64 -5.79
CA MET A 55 -2.46 3.58 -4.79
C MET A 55 -2.32 4.19 -3.39
N LYS A 56 -3.30 3.92 -2.53
CA LYS A 56 -3.29 4.40 -1.15
C LYS A 56 -2.38 3.53 -0.30
N ALA A 57 -1.17 4.00 -0.05
CA ALA A 57 -0.19 3.33 0.79
C ALA A 57 -0.23 3.90 2.22
N ILE A 58 -0.14 3.02 3.21
CA ILE A 58 0.14 3.41 4.59
C ILE A 58 1.38 2.70 5.12
N VAL A 59 2.30 3.47 5.72
CA VAL A 59 3.43 2.93 6.47
C VAL A 59 3.11 3.02 7.95
N LEU A 60 3.11 1.88 8.63
CA LEU A 60 2.89 1.78 10.07
C LEU A 60 4.25 1.86 10.77
N GLY A 61 4.60 3.07 11.23
CA GLY A 61 5.87 3.44 11.84
C GLY A 61 6.56 4.59 11.09
N CYS A 62 6.98 5.63 11.80
CA CYS A 62 7.72 6.80 11.31
C CYS A 62 9.15 6.85 11.88
N GLY A 63 9.73 5.70 12.21
CA GLY A 63 11.13 5.57 12.60
C GLY A 63 12.10 5.70 11.42
N LEU A 64 13.38 5.36 11.63
CA LEU A 64 14.43 5.44 10.60
C LEU A 64 14.04 4.72 9.30
N ILE A 65 13.51 3.50 9.41
CA ILE A 65 13.12 2.69 8.26
C ILE A 65 11.78 3.16 7.67
N GLY A 66 10.77 3.34 8.51
CA GLY A 66 9.43 3.73 8.06
C GLY A 66 9.39 5.09 7.36
N GLY A 67 10.13 6.08 7.88
CA GLY A 67 10.26 7.39 7.24
C GLY A 67 10.98 7.33 5.88
N LEU A 68 12.02 6.50 5.75
CA LEU A 68 12.72 6.31 4.48
C LEU A 68 11.84 5.62 3.44
N ILE A 69 11.12 4.56 3.83
CA ILE A 69 10.15 3.89 2.95
C ILE A 69 9.10 4.88 2.47
N ALA A 70 8.54 5.69 3.37
CA ALA A 70 7.51 6.66 3.01
C ALA A 70 8.03 7.73 2.03
N LYS A 71 9.25 8.25 2.25
CA LYS A 71 9.90 9.19 1.33
C LYS A 71 10.17 8.58 -0.03
N ASP A 72 10.58 7.31 -0.07
CA ASP A 72 10.88 6.63 -1.33
C ASP A 72 9.60 6.38 -2.14
N LEU A 73 8.55 5.85 -1.50
CA LEU A 73 7.23 5.69 -2.13
C LEU A 73 6.67 7.02 -2.63
N ALA A 74 6.83 8.11 -1.88
CA ALA A 74 6.33 9.43 -2.24
C ALA A 74 7.04 10.07 -3.45
N LYS A 75 8.16 9.51 -3.94
CA LYS A 75 8.78 9.97 -5.20
C LYS A 75 7.93 9.59 -6.41
N ASP A 76 7.14 8.53 -6.29
CA ASP A 76 6.24 8.07 -7.32
C ASP A 76 4.85 8.66 -7.08
N LYS A 77 4.38 9.46 -8.05
CA LYS A 77 3.10 10.18 -8.01
C LYS A 77 1.90 9.23 -8.05
N ASP A 78 2.13 7.98 -8.42
CA ASP A 78 1.11 6.94 -8.41
C ASP A 78 0.77 6.44 -7.00
N PHE A 79 1.54 6.84 -5.98
CA PHE A 79 1.27 6.52 -4.58
C PHE A 79 0.73 7.73 -3.81
N GLN A 80 -0.39 7.53 -3.12
CA GLN A 80 -0.86 8.44 -2.07
C GLN A 80 -0.37 7.90 -0.72
N VAL A 81 0.71 8.47 -0.19
CA VAL A 81 1.42 7.95 0.99
C VAL A 81 0.91 8.56 2.29
N THR A 82 0.56 7.69 3.24
CA THR A 82 0.24 8.03 4.63
C THR A 82 1.24 7.34 5.56
N VAL A 83 1.63 7.98 6.66
CA VAL A 83 2.45 7.38 7.72
C VAL A 83 1.73 7.49 9.05
N ALA A 84 1.78 6.43 9.85
CA ALA A 84 1.23 6.41 11.19
C ALA A 84 2.31 6.15 12.24
N ASP A 85 2.33 6.94 13.31
CA ASP A 85 3.23 6.75 14.46
C ASP A 85 2.60 7.38 15.71
N ILE A 86 3.06 6.98 16.90
CA ILE A 86 2.65 7.59 18.17
C ILE A 86 3.37 8.94 18.40
N ASP A 87 4.57 9.08 17.82
CA ASP A 87 5.43 10.24 17.94
C ASP A 87 5.06 11.31 16.90
N GLU A 88 4.30 12.30 17.38
CA GLU A 88 3.86 13.45 16.59
C GLU A 88 5.01 14.33 16.11
N GLY A 89 6.15 14.35 16.83
CA GLY A 89 7.34 15.08 16.42
C GLY A 89 7.93 14.53 15.13
N LYS A 90 8.06 13.20 15.04
CA LYS A 90 8.55 12.51 13.82
C LYS A 90 7.60 12.66 12.65
N LEU A 91 6.29 12.58 12.91
CA LEU A 91 5.28 12.84 11.88
C LEU A 91 5.43 14.26 11.33
N ASN A 92 5.46 15.26 12.20
CA ASN A 92 5.62 16.66 11.79
C ASN A 92 6.92 16.89 11.02
N GLU A 93 8.03 16.30 11.45
CA GLU A 93 9.31 16.39 10.73
C GLU A 93 9.21 15.80 9.32
N LEU A 94 8.58 14.63 9.17
CA LEU A 94 8.42 13.96 7.89
C LEU A 94 7.48 14.73 6.95
N THR A 95 6.35 15.22 7.46
CA THR A 95 5.29 15.84 6.63
C THR A 95 5.56 17.30 6.30
N LYS A 96 6.47 17.98 7.00
CA LYS A 96 6.73 19.42 6.82
C LYS A 96 7.14 19.78 5.39
N GLU A 97 7.90 18.92 4.72
CA GLU A 97 8.51 19.18 3.41
C GLU A 97 8.18 18.09 2.39
N THR A 98 7.11 17.33 2.61
CA THR A 98 6.69 16.23 1.72
C THR A 98 5.17 16.27 1.50
N GLU A 99 4.69 15.61 0.44
CA GLU A 99 3.25 15.41 0.21
C GLU A 99 2.67 14.25 1.04
N ILE A 100 3.46 13.70 1.98
CA ILE A 100 3.08 12.58 2.83
C ILE A 100 2.08 13.06 3.89
N SER A 101 1.01 12.29 4.10
CA SER A 101 0.06 12.54 5.19
C SER A 101 0.49 11.82 6.48
N GLY A 102 0.44 12.51 7.63
CA GLY A 102 0.73 11.92 8.94
C GLY A 102 -0.54 11.61 9.74
N ILE A 103 -0.58 10.48 10.43
CA ILE A 103 -1.65 10.11 11.37
C ILE A 103 -1.03 9.70 12.70
N LYS A 104 -1.37 10.43 13.77
CA LYS A 104 -1.02 10.00 15.12
C LYS A 104 -1.86 8.78 15.52
N ALA A 105 -1.21 7.65 15.80
CA ALA A 105 -1.90 6.42 16.19
C ALA A 105 -1.02 5.53 17.08
N ASP A 106 -1.65 4.81 18.01
CA ASP A 106 -0.96 3.78 18.79
C ASP A 106 -1.00 2.44 18.03
N LEU A 107 0.15 2.06 17.47
CA LEU A 107 0.30 0.81 16.70
C LEU A 107 0.38 -0.44 17.58
N SER A 108 0.24 -0.32 18.90
CA SER A 108 -0.07 -1.45 19.78
C SER A 108 -1.58 -1.70 19.92
N ASN A 109 -2.42 -0.73 19.52
CA ASN A 109 -3.87 -0.80 19.60
C ASN A 109 -4.48 -1.33 18.29
N SER A 110 -5.08 -2.52 18.37
CA SER A 110 -5.69 -3.17 17.20
C SER A 110 -6.85 -2.37 16.57
N SER A 111 -7.61 -1.63 17.38
CA SER A 111 -8.74 -0.83 16.89
C SER A 111 -8.26 0.37 16.08
N ASP A 112 -7.18 1.03 16.54
CA ASP A 112 -6.55 2.13 15.82
C ASP A 112 -6.00 1.64 14.47
N ILE A 113 -5.28 0.52 14.45
CA ILE A 113 -4.77 -0.09 13.22
C ILE A 113 -5.92 -0.38 12.25
N LYS A 114 -6.95 -1.10 12.69
CA LYS A 114 -8.09 -1.46 11.84
C LYS A 114 -8.75 -0.22 11.22
N LYS A 115 -8.89 0.86 11.99
CA LYS A 115 -9.47 2.12 11.53
C LYS A 115 -8.60 2.77 10.45
N ILE A 116 -7.30 2.93 10.68
CA ILE A 116 -6.42 3.70 9.78
C ILE A 116 -6.05 2.92 8.51
N VAL A 117 -6.11 1.59 8.54
CA VAL A 117 -5.82 0.78 7.36
C VAL A 117 -7.04 0.55 6.48
N ALA A 118 -8.28 0.74 6.96
CA ALA A 118 -9.52 0.30 6.32
C ALA A 118 -9.71 0.77 4.86
N ASP A 119 -9.24 1.97 4.52
CA ASP A 119 -9.37 2.57 3.18
C ASP A 119 -8.08 2.48 2.33
N LYS A 120 -7.07 1.73 2.80
CA LYS A 120 -5.76 1.62 2.15
C LYS A 120 -5.68 0.42 1.22
N ASP A 121 -4.94 0.56 0.12
CA ASP A 121 -4.72 -0.51 -0.85
C ASP A 121 -3.57 -1.41 -0.40
N ILE A 122 -2.51 -0.80 0.15
CA ILE A 122 -1.32 -1.47 0.65
C ILE A 122 -0.92 -0.95 2.03
N VAL A 123 -0.50 -1.86 2.91
CA VAL A 123 -0.05 -1.57 4.28
C VAL A 123 1.38 -2.08 4.42
N ILE A 124 2.29 -1.20 4.85
CA ILE A 124 3.70 -1.51 5.07
C ILE A 124 3.98 -1.48 6.58
N GLY A 125 4.32 -2.63 7.16
CA GLY A 125 4.70 -2.72 8.56
C GLY A 125 6.15 -2.30 8.79
N ALA A 126 6.38 -1.21 9.51
CA ALA A 126 7.70 -0.70 9.87
C ALA A 126 7.80 -0.42 11.39
N VAL A 127 7.22 -1.31 12.19
CA VAL A 127 7.19 -1.25 13.66
C VAL A 127 8.33 -2.06 14.29
N PRO A 128 8.69 -1.81 15.55
CA PRO A 128 9.59 -2.68 16.31
C PRO A 128 9.13 -4.15 16.32
N GLY A 129 10.08 -5.09 16.33
CA GLY A 129 9.79 -6.52 16.20
C GLY A 129 8.79 -7.07 17.22
N PHE A 130 8.78 -6.56 18.45
CA PHE A 130 7.84 -6.98 19.50
C PHE A 130 6.37 -6.59 19.21
N LEU A 131 6.12 -5.56 18.39
CA LEU A 131 4.77 -5.17 17.95
C LEU A 131 4.35 -5.88 16.66
N GLY A 132 5.32 -6.37 15.88
CA GLY A 132 5.09 -6.82 14.50
C GLY A 132 3.99 -7.87 14.36
N PHE A 133 3.93 -8.85 15.26
CA PHE A 133 2.92 -9.91 15.22
C PHE A 133 1.50 -9.37 15.42
N ASN A 134 1.27 -8.59 16.48
CA ASN A 134 -0.06 -8.04 16.80
C ASN A 134 -0.51 -7.01 15.76
N MET A 135 0.43 -6.21 15.25
CA MET A 135 0.18 -5.27 14.16
C MET A 135 -0.28 -6.03 12.90
N LEU A 136 0.49 -7.04 12.45
CA LEU A 136 0.16 -7.83 11.27
C LEU A 136 -1.18 -8.54 11.42
N ARG A 137 -1.45 -9.13 12.59
CA ARG A 137 -2.74 -9.75 12.89
C ARG A 137 -3.89 -8.75 12.74
N SER A 138 -3.74 -7.53 13.25
CA SER A 138 -4.76 -6.48 13.16
C SER A 138 -5.03 -6.06 11.72
N VAL A 139 -3.99 -5.98 10.89
CA VAL A 139 -4.10 -5.68 9.44
C VAL A 139 -4.86 -6.78 8.71
N ILE A 140 -4.54 -8.06 8.98
CA ILE A 140 -5.23 -9.20 8.37
C ILE A 140 -6.71 -9.23 8.79
N GLU A 141 -6.99 -9.01 10.08
CA GLU A 141 -8.36 -8.92 10.59
C GLU A 141 -9.15 -7.73 10.01
N ALA A 142 -8.47 -6.69 9.51
CA ALA A 142 -9.09 -5.59 8.77
C ALA A 142 -9.38 -5.94 7.29
N GLY A 143 -9.08 -7.17 6.86
CA GLY A 143 -9.23 -7.61 5.46
C GLY A 143 -8.21 -6.95 4.52
N LYS A 144 -7.06 -6.56 5.05
CA LYS A 144 -6.00 -5.92 4.26
C LYS A 144 -4.94 -6.87 3.78
#